data_AF-A0A943IGL6-F1
#
_entry.id   AF-A0A943IGL6-F1
#
_cell.length_a   1.000
_cell.length_b   1.000
_cell.length_c   1.000
_cell.angle_alpha   90.00
_cell.angle_beta   90.00
_cell.angle_gamma   90.00
#
_symmetry.space_group_name_H-M   'P 1'
#
loop_
_entity.id
_entity.type
_entity.pdbx_description
1 polymer ?
#
loop_
_entity_poly.entity_id
_entity_poly.type
_entity_poly.pdbx_seq_one_letter_code
_entity_poly.pdbx_strand_id
1 'polypeptide(L)'
;MKKRVVLILCCCIMLSVAGCEKSRESNVQNDPTPEETEIQNNENEKTPQVEESILQEEQNQLGEEERETETVAKKTEVTIYKIDPDSGELITEIKECNEINEDRIWDYLIEAGSVPKDSEVCALVKEGEQLKLDVDKTFGEWLRSFGTTGEQEIISCVVNTYLDAYGAKSIKITEEGETLCSGHMEYEEYMKKY
;
A
#
# COMPACT_ATOMS: atom_id res chain seq x y z
N MET A 1 -10.72 14.78 54.04
CA MET A 1 -10.57 16.26 54.09
C MET A 1 -10.22 16.75 52.70
N LYS A 2 -11.05 17.61 52.12
CA LYS A 2 -10.95 18.10 50.74
C LYS A 2 -10.13 19.39 50.72
N LYS A 3 -9.11 19.47 49.86
CA LYS A 3 -8.58 20.76 49.39
C LYS A 3 -8.33 20.65 47.89
N ARG A 4 -9.30 21.14 47.12
CA ARG A 4 -9.19 21.42 45.69
C ARG A 4 -8.43 22.75 45.58
N VAL A 5 -7.34 22.78 44.83
CA VAL A 5 -6.63 24.02 44.48
C VAL A 5 -6.92 24.34 43.02
N VAL A 6 -7.21 25.61 42.82
CA VAL A 6 -7.92 26.21 41.70
C VAL A 6 -6.95 26.64 40.58
N LEU A 7 -7.41 26.36 39.37
CA LEU A 7 -7.12 26.91 38.04
C LEU A 7 -6.44 28.29 37.96
N ILE A 8 -5.35 28.43 37.19
CA ILE A 8 -4.93 29.70 36.56
C ILE A 8 -4.64 29.46 35.08
N LEU A 9 -5.56 29.96 34.26
CA LEU A 9 -5.55 30.07 32.81
C LEU A 9 -4.70 31.29 32.40
N CYS A 10 -3.59 31.08 31.70
CA CYS A 10 -2.84 32.15 31.03
C CYS A 10 -2.94 31.96 29.51
N CYS A 11 -3.93 32.63 28.90
CA CYS A 11 -3.99 32.83 27.45
C CYS A 11 -3.06 33.99 27.08
N CYS A 12 -1.96 33.71 26.39
CA CYS A 12 -1.17 34.74 25.70
C CYS A 12 -1.28 34.51 24.19
N ILE A 13 -2.35 35.05 23.61
CA ILE A 13 -2.48 35.24 22.17
C ILE A 13 -1.69 36.49 21.82
N MET A 14 -0.59 36.34 21.07
CA MET A 14 0.08 37.46 20.40
C MET A 14 -0.04 37.26 18.90
N LEU A 15 -1.07 37.87 18.32
CA LEU A 15 -1.21 38.10 16.90
C LEU A 15 -0.31 39.28 16.50
N SER A 16 0.55 39.06 15.52
CA SER A 16 1.27 40.12 14.80
C SER A 16 1.03 39.91 13.31
N VAL A 17 0.02 40.60 12.76
CA VAL A 17 -0.14 40.81 11.32
C VAL A 17 -0.04 42.31 11.05
N ALA A 18 0.99 42.69 10.32
CA ALA A 18 1.14 43.94 9.57
C ALA A 18 2.29 43.68 8.58
N GLY A 19 2.22 43.95 7.28
CA GLY A 19 1.31 44.76 6.50
C GLY A 19 2.12 45.49 5.42
N CYS A 20 1.46 45.79 4.30
CA CYS A 20 1.87 46.61 3.15
C CYS A 20 2.59 45.91 1.99
N GLU A 21 2.33 46.14 0.70
CA GLU A 21 1.27 46.77 -0.13
C GLU A 21 1.97 47.33 -1.39
N LYS A 22 1.49 46.91 -2.60
CA LYS A 22 1.52 47.63 -3.91
C LYS A 22 2.89 47.82 -4.59
N SER A 23 3.06 47.74 -5.91
CA SER A 23 2.26 48.14 -7.10
C SER A 23 2.60 47.21 -8.29
N ARG A 24 1.63 46.65 -9.03
CA ARG A 24 1.07 47.12 -10.32
C ARG A 24 2.06 47.69 -11.35
N GLU A 25 2.12 47.03 -12.51
CA GLU A 25 1.92 47.52 -13.91
C GLU A 25 2.12 46.29 -14.84
N SER A 26 1.10 45.69 -15.48
CA SER A 26 0.32 46.06 -16.68
C SER A 26 1.09 46.10 -18.01
N ASN A 27 0.91 45.10 -18.86
CA ASN A 27 0.49 45.21 -20.28
C ASN A 27 0.38 43.80 -20.88
N VAL A 28 -0.82 43.31 -21.26
CA VAL A 28 -1.41 43.39 -22.63
C VAL A 28 -0.62 42.56 -23.65
N GLN A 29 -1.17 41.71 -24.51
CA GLN A 29 -2.51 41.18 -24.76
C GLN A 29 -2.38 40.27 -26.00
N ASN A 30 -3.35 39.38 -26.16
CA ASN A 30 -3.90 38.83 -27.41
C ASN A 30 -3.71 37.32 -27.63
N ASP A 31 -4.88 36.69 -27.68
CA ASP A 31 -5.28 35.35 -28.11
C ASP A 31 -5.35 35.30 -29.67
N PRO A 32 -5.94 34.27 -30.30
CA PRO A 32 -5.34 33.01 -30.80
C PRO A 32 -5.28 32.96 -32.34
N THR A 33 -4.49 32.05 -32.91
CA THR A 33 -4.79 31.51 -34.25
C THR A 33 -4.30 30.06 -34.39
N PRO A 34 -5.16 29.12 -34.83
CA PRO A 34 -4.79 27.78 -35.25
C PRO A 34 -4.37 27.79 -36.73
N GLU A 35 -3.28 27.10 -37.06
CA GLU A 35 -2.85 26.90 -38.45
C GLU A 35 -3.16 25.46 -38.86
N GLU A 36 -4.01 25.34 -39.88
CA GLU A 36 -4.26 24.12 -40.67
C GLU A 36 -3.03 23.82 -41.53
N THR A 37 -2.69 22.54 -41.73
CA THR A 37 -2.26 22.10 -43.07
C THR A 37 -2.61 20.63 -43.31
N GLU A 38 -3.23 20.44 -44.47
CA GLU A 38 -3.71 19.21 -45.10
C GLU A 38 -2.59 18.19 -45.40
N ILE A 39 -2.94 16.89 -45.35
CA ILE A 39 -2.35 15.89 -46.24
C ILE A 39 -3.50 15.11 -46.91
N GLN A 40 -3.57 15.24 -48.23
CA GLN A 40 -4.45 14.50 -49.13
C GLN A 40 -3.79 13.18 -49.57
N ASN A 41 -4.62 12.12 -49.67
CA ASN A 41 -4.76 11.09 -50.73
C ASN A 41 -3.48 10.39 -51.29
N ASN A 42 -3.42 9.11 -51.65
CA ASN A 42 -4.44 8.18 -52.06
C ASN A 42 -3.91 6.72 -52.12
N GLU A 43 -4.84 5.77 -52.01
CA GLU A 43 -4.94 4.46 -52.69
C GLU A 43 -3.73 3.50 -52.79
N ASN A 44 -3.90 2.30 -52.21
CA ASN A 44 -3.81 1.10 -53.02
C ASN A 44 -4.90 0.08 -52.63
N GLU A 45 -5.61 -0.36 -53.64
CA GLU A 45 -6.79 -1.20 -53.61
C GLU A 45 -6.42 -2.70 -53.69
N LYS A 46 -7.21 -3.53 -52.99
CA LYS A 46 -7.82 -4.77 -53.50
C LYS A 46 -7.01 -6.08 -53.55
N THR A 47 -7.21 -6.89 -52.51
CA THR A 47 -7.45 -8.36 -52.63
C THR A 47 -8.77 -8.58 -53.41
N PRO A 48 -9.11 -9.76 -54.02
CA PRO A 48 -9.31 -11.00 -53.25
C PRO A 48 -9.35 -12.39 -54.00
N GLN A 49 -9.45 -13.47 -53.19
CA GLN A 49 -10.11 -14.80 -53.39
C GLN A 49 -9.34 -15.98 -54.06
N VAL A 50 -9.16 -17.13 -53.36
CA VAL A 50 -9.98 -18.40 -53.24
C VAL A 50 -9.52 -19.43 -54.32
N GLU A 51 -9.15 -20.68 -54.02
CA GLU A 51 -10.00 -21.90 -53.89
C GLU A 51 -9.06 -23.10 -53.55
N GLU A 52 -9.25 -23.86 -52.46
CA GLU A 52 -10.04 -25.09 -52.28
C GLU A 52 -9.45 -26.39 -52.88
N SER A 53 -9.23 -27.40 -52.02
CA SER A 53 -9.45 -28.83 -52.35
C SER A 53 -9.41 -29.76 -51.11
N ILE A 54 -10.61 -30.09 -50.60
CA ILE A 54 -11.21 -31.43 -50.39
C ILE A 54 -10.53 -32.51 -49.48
N LEU A 55 -11.23 -32.76 -48.35
CA LEU A 55 -11.68 -34.01 -47.67
C LEU A 55 -10.78 -35.26 -47.55
N GLN A 56 -10.63 -35.76 -46.31
CA GLN A 56 -11.20 -37.07 -45.90
C GLN A 56 -11.18 -37.23 -44.36
N GLU A 57 -12.37 -37.50 -43.79
CA GLU A 57 -12.58 -38.00 -42.43
C GLU A 57 -12.30 -39.51 -42.39
N GLU A 58 -11.60 -39.99 -41.36
CA GLU A 58 -11.95 -41.28 -40.76
C GLU A 58 -11.61 -41.27 -39.26
N GLN A 59 -12.61 -41.65 -38.47
CA GLN A 59 -12.61 -41.67 -37.02
C GLN A 59 -11.74 -42.81 -36.49
N ASN A 60 -10.99 -42.54 -35.41
CA ASN A 60 -10.83 -43.54 -34.37
C ASN A 60 -10.71 -42.85 -33.01
N GLN A 61 -11.79 -42.91 -32.22
CA GLN A 61 -11.76 -42.64 -30.79
C GLN A 61 -10.84 -43.67 -30.12
N LEU A 62 -9.89 -43.23 -29.29
CA LEU A 62 -9.70 -43.75 -27.94
C LEU A 62 -8.64 -42.89 -27.21
N GLY A 63 -9.02 -42.37 -26.04
CA GLY A 63 -8.09 -41.80 -25.06
C GLY A 63 -8.22 -40.29 -24.91
N GLU A 64 -9.32 -39.81 -24.33
CA GLU A 64 -9.26 -38.64 -23.47
C GLU A 64 -8.37 -39.02 -22.27
N GLU A 65 -7.05 -38.88 -22.42
CA GLU A 65 -6.23 -38.53 -21.28
C GLU A 65 -6.54 -37.07 -21.02
N GLU A 66 -7.47 -36.82 -20.09
CA GLU A 66 -7.45 -35.60 -19.29
C GLU A 66 -6.04 -35.53 -18.68
N ARG A 67 -5.13 -34.89 -19.41
CA ARG A 67 -3.89 -34.42 -18.86
C ARG A 67 -4.33 -33.32 -17.91
N GLU A 68 -4.62 -33.72 -16.66
CA GLU A 68 -4.55 -32.82 -15.52
C GLU A 68 -3.18 -32.15 -15.64
N THR A 69 -3.17 -30.96 -16.22
CA THR A 69 -2.07 -30.05 -16.01
C THR A 69 -2.16 -29.74 -14.53
N GLU A 70 -1.43 -30.51 -13.71
CA GLU A 70 -0.98 -30.05 -12.41
C GLU A 70 -0.25 -28.74 -12.68
N THR A 71 -0.99 -27.64 -12.61
CA THR A 71 -0.40 -26.32 -12.47
C THR A 71 0.27 -26.38 -11.11
N VAL A 72 1.56 -26.73 -11.10
CA VAL A 72 2.41 -26.57 -9.92
C VAL A 72 2.26 -25.12 -9.52
N ALA A 73 1.47 -24.87 -8.48
CA ALA A 73 1.22 -23.52 -7.99
C ALA A 73 2.58 -22.93 -7.64
N LYS A 74 3.01 -21.90 -8.39
CA LYS A 74 4.28 -21.24 -8.16
C LYS A 74 4.20 -20.55 -6.81
N LYS A 75 4.80 -21.16 -5.79
CA LYS A 75 4.94 -20.56 -4.47
C LYS A 75 5.89 -19.37 -4.55
N THR A 76 5.51 -18.29 -3.89
CA THR A 76 6.33 -17.09 -3.69
C THR A 76 6.89 -17.12 -2.27
N GLU A 77 8.11 -16.64 -2.08
CA GLU A 77 8.69 -16.45 -0.76
C GLU A 77 8.34 -15.07 -0.22
N VAL A 78 7.90 -15.00 1.03
CA VAL A 78 7.58 -13.77 1.75
C VAL A 78 8.53 -13.63 2.93
N THR A 79 9.16 -12.47 3.06
CA THR A 79 10.00 -12.12 4.21
C THR A 79 9.14 -11.50 5.31
N ILE A 80 9.12 -12.14 6.48
CA ILE A 80 8.44 -11.67 7.69
C ILE A 80 9.47 -11.12 8.66
N TYR A 81 9.28 -9.87 9.08
CA TYR A 81 10.14 -9.20 10.05
C TYR A 81 9.59 -9.38 11.46
N LYS A 82 10.47 -9.69 12.42
CA LYS A 82 10.12 -9.82 13.84
C LYS A 82 11.27 -9.38 14.73
N ILE A 83 10.96 -9.02 15.97
CA ILE A 83 11.98 -8.78 17.00
C ILE A 83 12.35 -10.11 17.63
N ASP A 84 13.66 -10.38 17.69
CA ASP A 84 14.19 -11.48 18.47
C ASP A 84 14.01 -11.19 19.97
N PRO A 85 13.28 -12.03 20.72
CA PRO A 85 12.90 -11.73 22.10
C PRO A 85 14.09 -11.74 23.07
N ASP A 86 15.21 -12.39 22.71
CA ASP A 86 16.39 -12.50 23.56
C ASP A 86 17.35 -11.32 23.36
N SER A 87 17.55 -10.88 22.12
CA SER A 87 18.48 -9.82 21.75
C SER A 87 17.85 -8.45 21.53
N GLY A 88 16.55 -8.39 21.22
CA GLY A 88 15.88 -7.18 20.76
C GLY A 88 16.22 -6.79 19.31
N GLU A 89 16.94 -7.64 18.58
CA GLU A 89 17.31 -7.36 17.19
C GLU A 89 16.15 -7.63 16.22
N LEU A 90 16.03 -6.79 15.19
CA LEU A 90 15.10 -7.04 14.08
C LEU A 90 15.67 -8.14 13.18
N ILE A 91 15.01 -9.30 13.17
CA ILE A 91 15.38 -10.47 12.37
C ILE A 91 14.30 -10.80 11.34
N THR A 92 14.58 -11.75 10.45
CA THR A 92 13.66 -12.16 9.38
C THR A 92 13.39 -13.66 9.38
N GLU A 93 12.20 -14.03 8.92
CA GLU A 93 11.77 -15.40 8.65
C GLU A 93 11.19 -15.47 7.22
N ILE A 94 11.52 -16.50 6.46
CA ILE A 94 10.96 -16.70 5.11
C ILE A 94 9.78 -17.67 5.19
N LYS A 95 8.64 -17.25 4.64
CA LYS A 95 7.44 -18.09 4.51
C LYS A 95 7.15 -18.39 3.04
N GLU A 96 6.85 -19.64 2.72
CA GLU A 96 6.25 -19.98 1.43
C GLU A 96 4.79 -19.50 1.40
N CYS A 97 4.42 -18.79 0.34
CA CYS A 97 3.09 -18.24 0.16
C CYS A 97 2.60 -18.50 -1.26
N ASN A 98 1.40 -19.11 -1.38
CA ASN A 98 0.82 -19.38 -2.70
C ASN A 98 0.37 -18.09 -3.38
N GLU A 99 -0.22 -17.18 -2.62
CA GLU A 99 -0.74 -15.91 -3.09
C GLU A 99 -0.60 -14.86 -1.98
N ILE A 100 -0.03 -13.71 -2.32
CA ILE A 100 0.13 -12.58 -1.40
C ILE A 100 -1.20 -11.81 -1.35
N ASN A 101 -1.78 -11.71 -0.15
CA ASN A 101 -2.90 -10.84 0.17
C ASN A 101 -2.75 -10.33 1.62
N GLU A 102 -3.50 -9.30 1.96
CA GLU A 102 -3.41 -8.56 3.22
C GLU A 102 -3.55 -9.46 4.45
N ASP A 103 -4.62 -10.25 4.49
CA ASP A 103 -4.91 -11.14 5.62
C ASP A 103 -3.81 -12.17 5.78
N ARG A 104 -3.29 -12.72 4.67
CA ARG A 104 -2.24 -13.73 4.73
C ARG A 104 -0.92 -13.19 5.26
N ILE A 105 -0.56 -11.95 4.91
CA ILE A 105 0.64 -11.31 5.44
C ILE A 105 0.45 -10.98 6.93
N TRP A 106 -0.75 -10.55 7.32
CA TRP A 106 -1.09 -10.30 8.71
C TRP A 106 -1.04 -11.56 9.57
N ASP A 107 -1.60 -12.68 9.09
CA ASP A 107 -1.52 -13.99 9.73
C ASP A 107 -0.08 -14.41 10.01
N TYR A 108 0.83 -14.18 9.06
CA TYR A 108 2.25 -14.48 9.26
C TYR A 108 2.91 -13.59 10.31
N LEU A 109 2.50 -12.32 10.42
CA LEU A 109 2.93 -11.44 11.51
C LEU A 109 2.37 -11.91 12.88
N ILE A 110 1.13 -12.42 12.91
CA ILE A 110 0.54 -13.03 14.11
C ILE A 110 1.34 -14.28 14.52
N GLU A 111 1.63 -15.18 13.58
CA GLU A 111 2.43 -16.38 13.81
C GLU A 111 3.84 -16.04 14.34
N ALA A 112 4.43 -14.95 13.82
CA ALA A 112 5.73 -14.45 14.25
C ALA A 112 5.69 -13.76 15.63
N GLY A 113 4.50 -13.48 16.17
CA GLY A 113 4.31 -12.75 17.43
C GLY A 113 4.59 -11.25 17.32
N SER A 114 4.61 -10.71 16.11
CA SER A 114 4.89 -9.29 15.83
C SER A 114 3.67 -8.38 15.97
N VAL A 115 2.46 -8.96 15.96
CA VAL A 115 1.17 -8.29 16.16
C VAL A 115 0.23 -9.16 17.03
N PRO A 116 -0.85 -8.61 17.60
CA PRO A 116 -1.78 -9.35 18.46
C PRO A 116 -2.51 -10.47 17.72
N LYS A 117 -2.78 -11.58 18.42
CA LYS A 117 -3.46 -12.76 17.86
C LYS A 117 -4.91 -12.50 17.42
N ASP A 118 -5.53 -11.50 18.01
CA ASP A 118 -6.92 -11.09 17.82
C ASP A 118 -7.04 -9.78 17.02
N SER A 119 -5.93 -9.32 16.42
CA SER A 119 -5.93 -8.17 15.51
C SER A 119 -6.15 -8.58 14.06
N GLU A 120 -6.66 -7.64 13.27
CA GLU A 120 -7.06 -7.86 11.89
C GLU A 120 -6.63 -6.68 11.00
N VAL A 121 -6.54 -6.93 9.68
CA VAL A 121 -6.44 -5.87 8.68
C VAL A 121 -7.85 -5.53 8.22
N CYS A 122 -8.21 -4.25 8.29
CA CYS A 122 -9.49 -3.76 7.79
C CYS A 122 -9.47 -3.55 6.28
N ALA A 123 -8.35 -3.05 5.73
CA ALA A 123 -8.17 -2.85 4.30
C ALA A 123 -6.70 -2.69 3.91
N LEU A 124 -6.37 -3.07 2.68
CA LEU A 124 -5.10 -2.70 2.04
C LEU A 124 -5.34 -2.13 0.65
N VAL A 125 -4.73 -0.98 0.37
CA VAL A 125 -4.74 -0.38 -0.97
C VAL A 125 -3.31 -0.16 -1.45
N LYS A 126 -3.00 -0.64 -2.66
CA LYS A 126 -1.74 -0.38 -3.34
C LYS A 126 -1.91 0.65 -4.46
N GLU A 127 -1.29 1.82 -4.31
CA GLU A 127 -1.28 2.91 -5.28
C GLU A 127 0.14 3.09 -5.82
N GLY A 128 0.44 2.43 -6.95
CA GLY A 128 1.79 2.43 -7.52
C GLY A 128 2.81 1.76 -6.59
N GLU A 129 3.73 2.55 -6.04
CA GLU A 129 4.76 2.13 -5.09
C GLU A 129 4.39 2.45 -3.63
N GLN A 130 3.16 2.88 -3.36
CA GLN A 130 2.67 3.23 -2.03
C GLN A 130 1.61 2.23 -1.55
N LEU A 131 1.63 1.92 -0.25
CA LEU A 131 0.61 1.14 0.43
C LEU A 131 -0.16 2.02 1.42
N LYS A 132 -1.47 1.79 1.54
CA LYS A 132 -2.29 2.26 2.65
C LYS A 132 -2.86 1.03 3.33
N LEU A 133 -2.39 0.76 4.54
CA LEU A 133 -2.80 -0.37 5.37
C LEU A 133 -3.69 0.16 6.49
N ASP A 134 -4.94 -0.27 6.53
CA ASP A 134 -5.88 0.04 7.59
C ASP A 134 -5.98 -1.15 8.53
N VAL A 135 -5.70 -0.94 9.81
CA VAL A 135 -5.71 -1.98 10.85
C VAL A 135 -6.83 -1.73 11.84
N ASP A 136 -7.18 -2.77 12.59
CA ASP A 136 -8.24 -2.69 13.59
C ASP A 136 -7.79 -1.97 14.88
N LYS A 137 -8.79 -1.68 15.73
CA LYS A 137 -8.54 -1.11 17.06
C LYS A 137 -7.69 -2.00 17.95
N THR A 138 -7.78 -3.31 17.81
CA THR A 138 -7.01 -4.26 18.63
C THR A 138 -5.51 -4.03 18.45
N PHE A 139 -5.05 -3.88 17.21
CA PHE A 139 -3.66 -3.51 16.95
C PHE A 139 -3.31 -2.13 17.52
N GLY A 140 -4.15 -1.12 17.30
CA GLY A 140 -3.91 0.23 17.79
C GLY A 140 -3.78 0.29 19.32
N GLU A 141 -4.69 -0.36 20.05
CA GLU A 141 -4.67 -0.42 21.51
C GLU A 141 -3.45 -1.19 22.04
N TRP A 142 -3.08 -2.26 21.35
CA TRP A 142 -1.87 -3.00 21.69
C TRP A 142 -0.62 -2.16 21.49
N LEU A 143 -0.47 -1.46 20.36
CA LEU A 143 0.65 -0.58 20.09
C LEU A 143 0.79 0.50 21.18
N ARG A 144 -0.33 1.11 21.59
CA ARG A 144 -0.40 2.11 22.68
C ARG A 144 0.02 1.59 24.04
N SER A 145 0.11 0.27 24.24
CA SER A 145 0.56 -0.33 25.49
C SER A 145 2.09 -0.38 25.64
N PHE A 146 2.84 -0.08 24.57
CA PHE A 146 4.30 -0.07 24.57
C PHE A 146 4.86 1.33 24.77
N GLY A 147 6.09 1.40 25.30
CA GLY A 147 6.88 2.64 25.25
C GLY A 147 7.48 2.86 23.86
N THR A 148 8.10 4.02 23.64
CA THR A 148 8.65 4.46 22.34
C THR A 148 9.51 3.40 21.62
N THR A 149 10.38 2.68 22.34
CA THR A 149 11.23 1.64 21.73
C THR A 149 10.39 0.46 21.21
N GLY A 150 9.49 -0.08 22.04
CA GLY A 150 8.63 -1.20 21.64
C GLY A 150 7.67 -0.83 20.51
N GLU A 151 7.16 0.40 20.52
CA GLU A 151 6.35 0.93 19.42
C GLU A 151 7.12 0.97 18.10
N GLN A 152 8.35 1.47 18.10
CA GLN A 152 9.19 1.51 16.90
C GLN A 152 9.54 0.11 16.39
N GLU A 153 9.85 -0.80 17.32
CA GLU A 153 10.09 -2.21 17.04
C GLU A 153 8.90 -2.87 16.34
N ILE A 154 7.69 -2.72 16.89
CA ILE A 154 6.45 -3.27 16.31
C ILE A 154 6.17 -2.69 14.93
N ILE A 155 6.21 -1.36 14.80
CA ILE A 155 5.93 -0.69 13.53
C ILE A 155 6.96 -1.09 12.47
N SER A 156 8.23 -1.25 12.85
CA SER A 156 9.26 -1.72 11.91
C SER A 156 8.97 -3.12 11.37
N CYS A 157 8.43 -4.02 12.19
CA CYS A 157 8.03 -5.36 11.76
C CYS A 157 6.91 -5.30 10.72
N VAL A 158 5.85 -4.53 10.98
CA VAL A 158 4.71 -4.39 10.07
C VAL A 158 5.15 -3.70 8.77
N VAL A 159 5.82 -2.55 8.86
CA VAL A 159 6.26 -1.75 7.71
C VAL A 159 7.18 -2.55 6.81
N ASN A 160 8.25 -3.14 7.35
CA ASN A 160 9.23 -3.84 6.52
C ASN A 160 8.63 -5.07 5.83
N THR A 161 7.75 -5.80 6.53
CA THR A 161 7.06 -6.98 5.99
C THR A 161 6.15 -6.61 4.81
N TYR A 162 5.29 -5.60 4.97
CA TYR A 162 4.37 -5.21 3.89
C TYR A 162 5.09 -4.59 2.70
N LEU A 163 6.12 -3.77 2.94
CA LEU A 163 6.89 -3.17 1.84
C LEU A 163 7.58 -4.24 0.99
N ASP A 164 8.19 -5.24 1.63
CA ASP A 164 8.85 -6.34 0.91
C ASP A 164 7.84 -7.25 0.21
N ALA A 165 6.78 -7.65 0.90
CA ALA A 165 5.75 -8.54 0.34
C ALA A 165 5.11 -7.97 -0.93
N TYR A 166 4.85 -6.66 -0.97
CA TYR A 166 4.19 -6.01 -2.09
C TYR A 166 5.14 -5.29 -3.07
N GLY A 167 6.46 -5.34 -2.82
CA GLY A 167 7.46 -4.61 -3.60
C GLY A 167 7.17 -3.10 -3.64
N ALA A 168 6.74 -2.53 -2.53
CA ALA A 168 6.40 -1.12 -2.38
C ALA A 168 7.56 -0.33 -1.74
N LYS A 169 7.55 1.00 -1.91
CA LYS A 169 8.59 1.89 -1.36
C LYS A 169 8.17 2.61 -0.08
N SER A 170 6.87 2.77 0.13
CA SER A 170 6.36 3.43 1.34
C SER A 170 4.96 2.97 1.71
N ILE A 171 4.63 3.07 3.00
CA ILE A 171 3.36 2.62 3.56
C ILE A 171 2.83 3.66 4.55
N LYS A 172 1.53 3.94 4.48
CA LYS A 172 0.79 4.67 5.52
C LYS A 172 -0.08 3.66 6.28
N ILE A 173 -0.08 3.74 7.60
CA ILE A 173 -0.90 2.88 8.46
C ILE A 173 -1.99 3.73 9.12
N THR A 174 -3.24 3.29 9.06
CA THR A 174 -4.43 3.91 9.66
C THR A 174 -5.14 2.94 10.59
N GLU A 175 -5.95 3.43 11.52
CA GLU A 175 -6.76 2.62 12.44
C GLU A 175 -8.24 2.87 12.18
N GLU A 176 -8.96 1.86 11.67
CA GLU A 176 -10.37 1.95 11.26
C GLU A 176 -10.72 3.21 10.45
N GLY A 177 -9.86 3.57 9.50
CA GLY A 177 -10.01 4.71 8.60
C GLY A 177 -9.51 6.05 9.16
N GLU A 178 -9.08 6.10 10.42
CA GLU A 178 -8.54 7.29 11.08
C GLU A 178 -7.01 7.23 11.18
N THR A 179 -6.36 8.36 11.49
CA THR A 179 -4.92 8.36 11.75
C THR A 179 -4.61 7.41 12.92
N LEU A 180 -3.68 6.47 12.71
CA LEU A 180 -3.16 5.64 13.78
C LEU A 180 -2.37 6.55 14.74
N CYS A 181 -2.77 6.55 16.01
CA CYS A 181 -2.12 7.34 17.05
C CYS A 181 -1.63 6.44 18.18
N SER A 182 -0.38 6.65 18.58
CA SER A 182 0.18 6.08 19.79
C SER A 182 0.26 7.12 20.92
N GLY A 183 0.80 6.74 22.08
CA GLY A 183 1.14 7.71 23.13
C GLY A 183 2.35 8.60 22.78
N HIS A 184 3.01 8.36 21.64
CA HIS A 184 4.30 8.93 21.29
C HIS A 184 4.37 9.54 19.88
N MET A 185 3.51 9.08 18.97
CA MET A 185 3.52 9.42 17.55
C MET A 185 2.11 9.42 16.96
N GLU A 186 1.86 10.37 16.06
CA GLU A 186 0.72 10.35 15.16
C GLU A 186 1.24 9.92 13.78
N TYR A 187 0.78 8.79 13.26
CA TYR A 187 1.28 8.21 12.01
C TYR A 187 0.59 8.83 10.79
N GLU A 188 0.76 10.15 10.61
CA GLU A 188 0.10 10.91 9.54
C GLU A 188 0.75 10.70 8.16
N GLU A 189 2.04 10.41 8.14
CA GLU A 189 2.89 10.38 6.96
C GLU A 189 3.20 8.96 6.46
N TYR A 190 3.62 8.86 5.21
CA TYR A 190 4.12 7.61 4.65
C TYR A 190 5.49 7.25 5.24
N MET A 191 5.59 6.05 5.80
CA MET A 191 6.81 5.44 6.30
C MET A 191 7.55 4.70 5.21
N LYS A 192 8.88 4.66 5.31
CA LYS A 192 9.76 3.85 4.48
C LYS A 192 10.33 2.72 5.32
N LYS A 193 10.98 1.77 4.65
CA LYS A 193 11.69 0.67 5.30
C LYS A 193 12.68 1.20 6.35
N TYR A 194 12.66 0.59 7.53
CA TYR A 194 13.53 0.89 8.67
C TYR A 194 14.93 0.32 8.46
#